data_AF-A0A7C3APY2-F1
#
_entry.id   AF-A0A7C3APY2-F1
#
_cell.length_a   1.000
_cell.length_b   1.000
_cell.length_c   1.000
_cell.angle_alpha   90.00
_cell.angle_beta   90.00
_cell.angle_gamma   90.00
#
_symmetry.space_group_name_H-M   'P 1'
#
loop_
_entity.id
_entity.type
_entity.pdbx_description
1 polymer ?
#
loop_
_entity_poly.entity_id
_entity_poly.type
_entity_poly.pdbx_seq_one_letter_code
_entity_poly.pdbx_strand_id
1 'polypeptide(L)'
;MPDILFEVDLTKPWPEQRVPGHNRWHPDIPPVASVKPGAVFRIECQEWTDGQIRNDDSANDVRDVDLTRNHVLSGPIAVEGAEPGDLLIVDILDLGPFPNGTKTPHNSPTTEWGYTGIFAKVNGGGFLTDHYPDPHKAIWDLQGTTYAQSRHIPDVRYVGIPHPGLIGCAPSAELLAEWNRREAELISTNPNRVPPLALPPLETNAVLGTLKGPEFERAAKEAARTIPPREHGGNCDIKNLTRGSRCYFPVYVPGAKLSMGDLHFSQGDGEISFCGAIEMAGWIDLH
;
A
#
# COMPACT_ATOMS: atom_id res chain seq x y z
N MET A 1 -14.99 -19.13 3.07
CA MET A 1 -14.48 -17.75 3.10
C MET A 1 -14.14 -17.46 4.55
N PRO A 2 -12.92 -16.97 4.83
CA PRO A 2 -12.55 -16.57 6.17
C PRO A 2 -13.33 -15.34 6.63
N ASP A 3 -13.37 -15.12 7.95
CA ASP A 3 -14.02 -13.94 8.53
C ASP A 3 -13.26 -12.66 8.15
N ILE A 4 -14.00 -11.58 7.86
CA ILE A 4 -13.42 -10.27 7.53
C ILE A 4 -13.00 -9.59 8.83
N LEU A 5 -11.70 -9.44 9.03
CA LEU A 5 -11.11 -8.84 10.23
C LEU A 5 -10.98 -7.31 10.11
N PHE A 6 -10.75 -6.82 8.89
CA PHE A 6 -10.68 -5.39 8.58
C PHE A 6 -11.47 -5.12 7.29
N GLU A 7 -12.42 -4.20 7.37
CA GLU A 7 -13.35 -3.87 6.28
C GLU A 7 -13.11 -2.42 5.81
N VAL A 8 -13.18 -2.18 4.50
CA VAL A 8 -13.08 -0.85 3.90
C VAL A 8 -14.40 -0.39 3.31
N ASP A 9 -14.67 0.91 3.44
CA ASP A 9 -15.77 1.62 2.78
C ASP A 9 -15.19 2.47 1.64
N LEU A 10 -15.24 1.95 0.41
CA LEU A 10 -14.66 2.61 -0.77
C LEU A 10 -15.38 3.92 -1.18
N THR A 11 -16.49 4.26 -0.50
CA THR A 11 -17.17 5.55 -0.69
C THR A 11 -16.53 6.67 0.13
N LYS A 12 -15.62 6.34 1.05
CA LYS A 12 -15.00 7.28 1.98
C LYS A 12 -13.48 7.35 1.78
N PRO A 13 -12.88 8.52 2.02
CA PRO A 13 -11.44 8.62 2.13
C PRO A 13 -10.94 7.91 3.41
N TRP A 14 -9.64 7.59 3.44
CA TRP A 14 -9.01 6.79 4.49
C TRP A 14 -9.19 7.32 5.92
N PRO A 15 -9.09 8.64 6.19
CA PRO A 15 -9.33 9.18 7.54
C PRO A 15 -10.78 9.03 8.02
N GLU A 16 -11.73 8.80 7.12
CA GLU A 16 -13.17 8.70 7.41
C GLU A 16 -13.66 7.24 7.50
N GLN A 17 -12.75 6.28 7.37
CA GLN A 17 -13.06 4.86 7.58
C GLN A 17 -13.56 4.62 9.00
N ARG A 18 -14.48 3.66 9.17
CA ARG A 18 -15.05 3.31 10.50
C ARG A 18 -13.97 2.96 11.51
N VAL A 19 -12.98 2.20 11.06
CA VAL A 19 -11.74 1.92 11.78
C VAL A 19 -10.62 2.42 10.88
N PRO A 20 -9.99 3.57 11.17
CA PRO A 20 -8.92 4.08 10.34
C PRO A 20 -7.72 3.13 10.44
N GLY A 21 -7.20 2.72 9.28
CA GLY A 21 -5.89 2.07 9.19
C GLY A 21 -4.79 3.11 9.38
N HIS A 22 -3.71 3.04 8.61
CA HIS A 22 -2.64 4.05 8.68
C HIS A 22 -1.95 4.28 7.34
N ASN A 23 -1.17 5.35 7.22
CA ASN A 23 -0.37 5.65 6.02
C ASN A 23 1.08 6.07 6.33
N ARG A 24 1.52 5.80 7.55
CA ARG A 24 2.90 5.97 8.01
C ARG A 24 3.32 4.76 8.83
N TRP A 25 4.61 4.53 8.95
CA TRP A 25 5.15 3.54 9.87
C TRP A 25 5.57 4.20 11.18
N HIS A 26 5.03 3.69 12.29
CA HIS A 26 5.38 4.13 13.64
C HIS A 26 5.07 3.03 14.66
N PRO A 27 5.96 2.75 15.65
CA PRO A 27 5.78 1.67 16.62
C PRO A 27 4.49 1.81 17.45
N ASP A 28 4.10 3.06 17.72
CA ASP A 28 3.00 3.35 18.65
C ASP A 28 1.61 3.31 18.02
N ILE A 29 1.48 3.07 16.71
CA ILE A 29 0.16 2.91 16.07
C ILE A 29 -0.57 1.74 16.76
N PRO A 30 -1.75 1.95 17.35
CA PRO A 30 -2.51 0.89 17.99
C PRO A 30 -2.98 -0.13 16.96
N PRO A 31 -3.02 -1.42 17.30
CA PRO A 31 -3.60 -2.41 16.41
C PRO A 31 -5.11 -2.18 16.23
N VAL A 32 -5.61 -2.44 15.04
CA VAL A 32 -7.04 -2.37 14.70
C VAL A 32 -7.78 -3.64 15.09
N ALA A 33 -7.06 -4.76 15.19
CA ALA A 33 -7.54 -6.05 15.66
C ALA A 33 -6.39 -6.90 16.22
N SER A 34 -6.73 -7.94 16.97
CA SER A 34 -5.79 -8.94 17.47
C SER A 34 -6.24 -10.34 17.09
N VAL A 35 -5.28 -11.21 16.78
CA VAL A 35 -5.50 -12.63 16.45
C VAL A 35 -4.54 -13.53 17.22
N LYS A 36 -4.89 -14.81 17.33
CA LYS A 36 -3.99 -15.84 17.85
C LYS A 36 -3.17 -16.45 16.71
N PRO A 37 -1.96 -16.98 16.98
CA PRO A 37 -1.22 -17.76 16.00
C PRO A 37 -2.09 -18.88 15.39
N GLY A 38 -2.05 -19.03 14.07
CA GLY A 38 -2.85 -20.00 13.32
C GLY A 38 -4.26 -19.54 12.94
N ALA A 39 -4.60 -18.26 13.17
CA ALA A 39 -5.87 -17.69 12.72
C ALA A 39 -5.90 -17.53 11.20
N VAL A 40 -7.06 -17.77 10.59
CA VAL A 40 -7.30 -17.52 9.16
C VAL A 40 -8.32 -16.39 9.02
N PHE A 41 -7.97 -15.33 8.29
CA PHE A 41 -8.82 -14.14 8.19
C PHE A 41 -8.68 -13.44 6.84
N ARG A 42 -9.68 -12.62 6.50
CA ARG A 42 -9.67 -11.71 5.35
C ARG A 42 -9.38 -10.28 5.80
N ILE A 43 -8.54 -9.60 5.03
CA ILE A 43 -8.32 -8.15 5.10
C ILE A 43 -8.79 -7.53 3.80
N GLU A 44 -9.63 -6.50 3.91
CA GLU A 44 -9.99 -5.65 2.78
C GLU A 44 -9.03 -4.47 2.66
N CYS A 45 -8.71 -4.06 1.44
CA CYS A 45 -7.77 -3.00 1.12
C CYS A 45 -8.37 -2.03 0.10
N GLN A 46 -8.20 -0.74 0.34
CA GLN A 46 -8.39 0.28 -0.68
C GLN A 46 -7.15 0.34 -1.59
N GLU A 47 -7.30 0.85 -2.81
CA GLU A 47 -6.13 1.14 -3.64
C GLU A 47 -5.28 2.25 -2.99
N TRP A 48 -3.98 2.27 -3.28
CA TRP A 48 -3.00 2.99 -2.48
C TRP A 48 -3.14 4.51 -2.44
N THR A 49 -3.79 5.10 -3.45
CA THR A 49 -3.94 6.56 -3.57
C THR A 49 -5.10 7.14 -2.79
N ASP A 50 -5.83 6.34 -2.02
CA ASP A 50 -6.97 6.83 -1.24
C ASP A 50 -8.12 7.40 -2.10
N GLY A 51 -8.40 6.68 -3.19
CA GLY A 51 -9.44 6.85 -4.19
C GLY A 51 -9.22 7.98 -5.20
N GLN A 52 -8.00 8.52 -5.29
CA GLN A 52 -7.74 9.71 -6.09
C GLN A 52 -7.79 9.46 -7.60
N ILE A 53 -7.41 8.26 -8.05
CA ILE A 53 -7.39 7.90 -9.48
C ILE A 53 -8.78 7.39 -9.92
N ARG A 54 -9.24 7.83 -11.09
CA ARG A 54 -10.55 7.48 -11.65
C ARG A 54 -10.42 6.58 -12.87
N ASN A 55 -11.46 5.78 -13.09
CA ASN A 55 -11.65 5.03 -14.33
C ASN A 55 -12.19 5.96 -15.43
N ASP A 56 -11.30 6.76 -16.01
CA ASP A 56 -11.56 7.63 -17.15
C ASP A 56 -10.33 7.67 -18.08
N ASP A 57 -10.44 8.35 -19.22
CA ASP A 57 -9.40 8.40 -20.25
C ASP A 57 -8.54 9.67 -20.14
N SER A 58 -8.43 10.25 -18.93
CA SER A 58 -7.64 11.44 -18.64
C SER A 58 -6.56 11.15 -17.61
N ALA A 59 -5.30 11.47 -17.90
CA ALA A 59 -4.18 11.30 -16.95
C ALA A 59 -4.05 12.48 -15.96
N ASN A 60 -5.02 13.40 -15.89
CA ASN A 60 -4.94 14.56 -15.00
C ASN A 60 -4.94 14.15 -13.52
N ASP A 61 -5.65 13.10 -13.14
CA ASP A 61 -5.61 12.59 -11.77
C ASP A 61 -4.23 12.02 -11.40
N VAL A 62 -3.56 11.31 -12.30
CA VAL A 62 -2.17 10.86 -12.12
C VAL A 62 -1.21 12.06 -12.01
N ARG A 63 -1.47 13.15 -12.75
CA ARG A 63 -0.69 14.39 -12.63
C ARG A 63 -0.84 15.04 -11.26
N ASP A 64 -2.08 15.12 -10.78
CA ASP A 64 -2.48 15.98 -9.66
C ASP A 64 -2.65 15.22 -8.33
N VAL A 65 -2.43 13.90 -8.34
CA VAL A 65 -2.54 13.04 -7.16
C VAL A 65 -1.68 13.57 -6.01
N ASP A 66 -2.28 13.64 -4.83
CA ASP A 66 -1.58 14.02 -3.61
C ASP A 66 -0.85 12.80 -3.04
N LEU A 67 0.43 12.67 -3.42
CA LEU A 67 1.36 11.64 -2.93
C LEU A 67 1.78 11.84 -1.46
N THR A 68 1.11 12.68 -0.69
CA THR A 68 1.28 12.72 0.78
C THR A 68 0.29 11.80 1.50
N ARG A 69 -0.79 11.39 0.82
CA ARG A 69 -1.86 10.53 1.36
C ARG A 69 -1.51 9.04 1.32
N ASN A 70 -0.67 8.60 0.38
CA ASN A 70 -0.33 7.20 0.18
C ASN A 70 0.76 6.68 1.13
N HIS A 71 0.92 5.36 1.26
CA HIS A 71 -0.05 4.29 0.94
C HIS A 71 -1.09 4.16 2.06
N VAL A 72 -2.33 3.80 1.74
CA VAL A 72 -3.36 3.52 2.74
C VAL A 72 -3.36 2.04 3.14
N LEU A 73 -2.98 1.76 4.38
CA LEU A 73 -2.67 0.41 4.87
C LEU A 73 -3.70 -0.11 5.85
N SER A 74 -4.27 -1.26 5.52
CA SER A 74 -5.14 -2.04 6.38
C SER A 74 -4.32 -2.73 7.47
N GLY A 75 -4.67 -2.45 8.72
CA GLY A 75 -3.88 -2.86 9.89
C GLY A 75 -3.62 -1.67 10.83
N PRO A 76 -2.77 -1.85 11.86
CA PRO A 76 -1.99 -3.06 12.11
C PRO A 76 -2.78 -4.17 12.80
N ILE A 77 -2.51 -5.42 12.45
CA ILE A 77 -3.05 -6.61 13.12
C ILE A 77 -2.02 -7.11 14.13
N ALA A 78 -2.42 -7.19 15.40
CA ALA A 78 -1.57 -7.75 16.45
C ALA A 78 -1.72 -9.27 16.52
N VAL A 79 -0.60 -9.98 16.70
CA VAL A 79 -0.57 -11.44 16.91
C VAL A 79 -0.21 -11.72 18.36
N GLU A 80 -1.13 -12.35 19.09
CA GLU A 80 -0.95 -12.68 20.50
C GLU A 80 0.33 -13.52 20.71
N GLY A 81 1.20 -13.05 21.61
CA GLY A 81 2.44 -13.74 21.97
C GLY A 81 3.63 -13.50 21.04
N ALA A 82 3.49 -12.73 19.95
CA ALA A 82 4.64 -12.36 19.12
C ALA A 82 5.52 -11.31 19.85
N GLU A 83 6.82 -11.54 19.93
CA GLU A 83 7.79 -10.69 20.62
C GLU A 83 8.93 -10.23 19.70
N PRO A 84 9.59 -9.09 19.98
CA PRO A 84 10.75 -8.65 19.21
C PRO A 84 11.82 -9.74 19.11
N GLY A 85 12.26 -10.05 17.88
CA GLY A 85 13.20 -11.13 17.58
C GLY A 85 12.56 -12.40 17.01
N ASP A 86 11.23 -12.53 17.08
CA ASP A 86 10.51 -13.61 16.41
C ASP A 86 10.47 -13.43 14.89
N LEU A 87 10.09 -14.51 14.21
CA LEU A 87 9.60 -14.47 12.83
C LEU A 87 8.09 -14.69 12.81
N LEU A 88 7.36 -13.73 12.25
CA LEU A 88 5.96 -13.91 11.91
C LEU A 88 5.85 -14.62 10.56
N ILE A 89 5.33 -15.85 10.58
CA ILE A 89 5.04 -16.62 9.38
C ILE A 89 3.66 -16.21 8.87
N VAL A 90 3.58 -15.79 7.62
CA VAL A 90 2.32 -15.39 6.98
C VAL A 90 2.15 -16.17 5.69
N ASP A 91 1.06 -16.92 5.59
CA ASP A 91 0.64 -17.58 4.36
C ASP A 91 -0.34 -16.69 3.59
N ILE A 92 0.00 -16.32 2.35
CA ILE A 92 -0.94 -15.62 1.45
C ILE A 92 -1.80 -16.68 0.78
N LEU A 93 -3.04 -16.83 1.23
CA LEU A 93 -3.92 -17.93 0.79
C LEU A 93 -4.55 -17.62 -0.57
N ASP A 94 -5.15 -16.44 -0.70
CA ASP A 94 -5.72 -15.94 -1.95
C ASP A 94 -5.89 -14.41 -1.88
N LEU A 95 -6.04 -13.77 -3.03
CA LEU A 95 -6.33 -12.34 -3.13
C LEU A 95 -6.87 -11.97 -4.50
N GLY A 96 -7.56 -10.84 -4.57
CA GLY A 96 -8.08 -10.31 -5.82
C GLY A 96 -8.90 -9.04 -5.64
N PRO A 97 -9.45 -8.50 -6.73
CA PRO A 97 -10.37 -7.37 -6.66
C PRO A 97 -11.65 -7.78 -5.92
N PHE A 98 -12.38 -6.79 -5.41
CA PHE A 98 -13.73 -7.05 -4.92
C PHE A 98 -14.62 -7.53 -6.07
N PRO A 99 -15.42 -8.59 -5.86
CA PRO A 99 -16.39 -9.04 -6.85
C PRO A 99 -17.36 -7.91 -7.20
N ASN A 100 -17.75 -7.85 -8.47
CA ASN A 100 -18.64 -6.79 -8.92
C ASN A 100 -19.96 -6.73 -8.13
N GLY A 101 -20.32 -5.51 -7.68
CA GLY A 101 -21.53 -5.26 -6.90
C GLY A 101 -21.41 -5.52 -5.39
N THR A 102 -20.25 -5.96 -4.86
CA THR A 102 -20.07 -6.11 -3.40
C THR A 102 -19.65 -4.82 -2.71
N LYS A 103 -18.92 -3.95 -3.43
CA LYS A 103 -18.50 -2.62 -2.98
C LYS A 103 -18.64 -1.65 -4.15
N THR A 104 -18.89 -0.38 -3.85
CA THR A 104 -18.98 0.69 -4.87
C THR A 104 -17.97 1.77 -4.51
N PRO A 105 -16.87 1.90 -5.27
CA PRO A 105 -15.95 3.00 -5.11
C PRO A 105 -16.62 4.34 -5.44
N HIS A 106 -16.25 5.41 -4.74
CA HIS A 106 -16.74 6.74 -5.11
C HIS A 106 -16.25 7.21 -6.50
N ASN A 107 -15.18 6.61 -7.01
CA ASN A 107 -14.48 6.99 -8.24
C ASN A 107 -14.81 6.08 -9.45
N SER A 108 -15.66 5.05 -9.29
CA SER A 108 -15.98 4.07 -10.34
C SER A 108 -17.29 3.32 -10.06
N PRO A 109 -18.07 2.94 -11.08
CA PRO A 109 -19.28 2.13 -10.91
C PRO A 109 -18.99 0.65 -10.59
N THR A 110 -17.73 0.23 -10.61
CA THR A 110 -17.27 -1.17 -10.45
C THR A 110 -15.97 -1.21 -9.65
N THR A 111 -15.69 -2.35 -9.03
CA THR A 111 -14.39 -2.68 -8.42
C THR A 111 -13.52 -3.61 -9.26
N GLU A 112 -14.04 -4.14 -10.36
CA GLU A 112 -13.34 -5.04 -11.27
C GLU A 112 -12.54 -4.24 -12.33
N TRP A 113 -11.78 -3.27 -11.84
CA TRP A 113 -10.88 -2.47 -12.65
C TRP A 113 -9.62 -2.14 -11.85
N GLY A 114 -8.56 -1.79 -12.56
CA GLY A 114 -7.35 -1.24 -11.98
C GLY A 114 -6.69 -0.26 -12.92
N TYR A 115 -5.56 0.31 -12.52
CA TYR A 115 -4.85 1.26 -13.36
C TYR A 115 -3.34 1.08 -13.28
N THR A 116 -2.67 1.53 -14.32
CA THR A 116 -1.23 1.78 -14.35
C THR A 116 -1.05 3.22 -14.78
N GLY A 117 -0.13 3.94 -14.15
CA GLY A 117 0.24 5.28 -14.53
C GLY A 117 1.73 5.44 -14.77
N ILE A 118 2.09 6.61 -15.29
CA ILE A 118 3.43 7.17 -15.20
C ILE A 118 3.24 8.52 -14.55
N PHE A 119 3.90 8.78 -13.43
CA PHE A 119 3.81 10.10 -12.81
C PHE A 119 4.56 11.15 -13.65
N ALA A 120 4.07 12.38 -13.60
CA ALA A 120 4.84 13.51 -14.09
C ALA A 120 6.17 13.62 -13.32
N LYS A 121 7.26 14.01 -13.99
CA LYS A 121 8.59 14.16 -13.36
C LYS A 121 8.57 15.07 -12.14
N VAL A 122 7.69 16.07 -12.15
CA VAL A 122 7.54 17.06 -11.07
C VAL A 122 6.67 16.59 -9.90
N ASN A 123 5.94 15.47 -10.04
CA ASN A 123 5.08 14.91 -9.01
C ASN A 123 5.24 13.38 -8.92
N GLY A 124 6.41 12.92 -8.50
CA GLY A 124 6.74 11.50 -8.31
C GLY A 124 7.84 11.00 -9.27
N GLY A 125 7.66 11.19 -10.57
CA GLY A 125 8.57 10.66 -11.60
C GLY A 125 8.50 9.13 -11.74
N GLY A 126 9.62 8.50 -12.08
CA GLY A 126 9.69 7.05 -12.31
C GLY A 126 11.01 6.65 -12.97
N PHE A 127 11.18 5.36 -13.27
CA PHE A 127 12.44 4.82 -13.78
C PHE A 127 12.87 5.47 -15.11
N LEU A 128 11.92 5.71 -16.01
CA LEU A 128 12.15 6.30 -17.34
C LEU A 128 11.68 7.76 -17.45
N THR A 129 11.64 8.49 -16.33
CA THR A 129 11.06 9.85 -16.29
C THR A 129 11.76 10.88 -17.20
N ASP A 130 13.02 10.65 -17.57
CA ASP A 130 13.72 11.50 -18.54
C ASP A 130 13.25 11.29 -19.98
N HIS A 131 12.64 10.13 -20.27
CA HIS A 131 12.04 9.82 -21.58
C HIS A 131 10.52 10.10 -21.61
N TYR A 132 9.84 9.87 -20.49
CA TYR A 132 8.41 10.08 -20.32
C TYR A 132 8.17 11.01 -19.11
N PRO A 133 8.40 12.33 -19.26
CA PRO A 133 8.29 13.28 -18.15
C PRO A 133 6.86 13.70 -17.83
N ASP A 134 5.92 13.41 -18.74
CA ASP A 134 4.52 13.77 -18.65
C ASP A 134 3.68 12.64 -18.01
N PRO A 135 2.53 12.97 -17.40
CA PRO A 135 1.68 11.98 -16.77
C PRO A 135 0.96 11.11 -17.82
N HIS A 136 0.93 9.80 -17.60
CA HIS A 136 0.20 8.84 -18.41
C HIS A 136 -0.67 7.93 -17.55
N LYS A 137 -1.74 7.39 -18.12
CA LYS A 137 -2.64 6.44 -17.47
C LYS A 137 -3.14 5.39 -18.45
N ALA A 138 -3.17 4.14 -18.00
CA ALA A 138 -3.84 3.03 -18.66
C ALA A 138 -4.76 2.35 -17.64
N ILE A 139 -6.06 2.31 -17.95
CA ILE A 139 -7.04 1.54 -17.19
C ILE A 139 -7.09 0.09 -17.66
N TRP A 140 -7.26 -0.82 -16.72
CA TRP A 140 -7.40 -2.24 -16.92
C TRP A 140 -8.76 -2.73 -16.42
N ASP A 141 -9.45 -3.51 -17.24
CA ASP A 141 -10.65 -4.24 -16.84
C ASP A 141 -10.21 -5.61 -16.29
N LEU A 142 -10.67 -5.95 -15.09
CA LEU A 142 -10.30 -7.17 -14.38
C LEU A 142 -11.43 -8.19 -14.50
N GLN A 143 -11.13 -9.40 -14.95
CA GLN A 143 -12.11 -10.48 -15.07
C GLN A 143 -11.90 -11.46 -13.92
N GLY A 144 -12.60 -11.21 -12.82
CA GLY A 144 -12.39 -11.90 -11.55
C GLY A 144 -10.94 -11.79 -11.09
N THR A 145 -10.36 -12.88 -10.60
CA THR A 145 -8.95 -12.93 -10.18
C THR A 145 -8.01 -13.45 -11.27
N THR A 146 -8.48 -13.58 -12.52
CA THR A 146 -7.74 -14.32 -13.56
C THR A 146 -7.16 -13.42 -14.63
N TYR A 147 -7.98 -12.70 -15.40
CA TYR A 147 -7.50 -11.97 -16.59
C TYR A 147 -7.56 -10.46 -16.42
N ALA A 148 -6.58 -9.76 -16.97
CA ALA A 148 -6.63 -8.32 -17.19
C ALA A 148 -6.50 -8.00 -18.69
N GLN A 149 -7.16 -6.93 -19.12
CA GLN A 149 -7.04 -6.33 -20.45
C GLN A 149 -7.18 -4.81 -20.33
N SER A 150 -6.58 -4.04 -21.24
CA SER A 150 -6.70 -2.59 -21.24
C SER A 150 -7.28 -2.07 -22.54
N ARG A 151 -8.24 -1.15 -22.45
CA ARG A 151 -8.74 -0.40 -23.62
C ARG A 151 -7.68 0.51 -24.24
N HIS A 152 -6.60 0.80 -23.51
CA HIS A 152 -5.50 1.65 -23.96
C HIS A 152 -4.34 0.87 -24.59
N ILE A 153 -4.32 -0.45 -24.39
CA ILE A 153 -3.27 -1.35 -24.90
C ILE A 153 -3.96 -2.49 -25.65
N PRO A 154 -4.27 -2.30 -26.94
CA PRO A 154 -5.02 -3.27 -27.72
C PRO A 154 -4.27 -4.59 -27.85
N ASP A 155 -5.02 -5.67 -28.08
CA ASP A 155 -4.51 -7.03 -28.34
C ASP A 155 -3.73 -7.68 -27.17
N VAL A 156 -3.71 -7.05 -25.99
CA VAL A 156 -3.08 -7.57 -24.79
C VAL A 156 -4.14 -8.05 -23.79
N ARG A 157 -4.10 -9.36 -23.50
CA ARG A 157 -4.83 -10.00 -22.40
C ARG A 157 -3.93 -11.05 -21.79
N TYR A 158 -3.84 -11.09 -20.46
CA TYR A 158 -2.98 -12.04 -19.77
C TYR A 158 -3.53 -12.43 -18.41
N VAL A 159 -2.99 -13.53 -17.85
CA VAL A 159 -3.33 -14.01 -16.52
C VAL A 159 -2.57 -13.18 -15.49
N GLY A 160 -3.28 -12.55 -14.56
CA GLY A 160 -2.67 -11.76 -13.49
C GLY A 160 -1.84 -12.60 -12.52
N ILE A 161 -0.91 -11.95 -11.84
CA ILE A 161 -0.17 -12.49 -10.71
C ILE A 161 -0.48 -11.63 -9.47
N PRO A 162 -1.68 -11.73 -8.87
CA PRO A 162 -2.07 -10.83 -7.80
C PRO A 162 -1.14 -10.94 -6.59
N HIS A 163 -0.67 -9.82 -6.07
CA HIS A 163 0.22 -9.75 -4.90
C HIS A 163 -0.03 -8.44 -4.14
N PRO A 164 0.27 -8.37 -2.83
CA PRO A 164 0.46 -7.09 -2.17
C PRO A 164 1.80 -6.49 -2.62
N GLY A 165 1.80 -5.25 -3.12
CA GLY A 165 3.01 -4.43 -3.25
C GLY A 165 3.61 -4.12 -1.88
N LEU A 166 2.72 -3.89 -0.90
CA LEU A 166 3.08 -3.52 0.46
C LEU A 166 2.54 -4.48 1.53
N ILE A 167 3.46 -5.14 2.25
CA ILE A 167 3.15 -5.91 3.46
C ILE A 167 4.36 -5.96 4.42
N GLY A 168 4.12 -5.74 5.72
CA GLY A 168 5.20 -5.79 6.72
C GLY A 168 4.75 -5.54 8.16
N CYS A 169 5.65 -5.80 9.11
CA CYS A 169 5.42 -5.57 10.54
C CYS A 169 5.83 -4.16 10.98
N ALA A 170 5.28 -3.63 12.06
CA ALA A 170 5.70 -2.31 12.55
C ALA A 170 7.18 -2.31 12.99
N PRO A 171 7.93 -1.20 12.76
CA PRO A 171 9.31 -1.08 13.22
C PRO A 171 9.39 -0.88 14.73
N SER A 172 10.57 -1.13 15.31
CA SER A 172 10.91 -0.62 16.64
C SER A 172 11.19 0.89 16.57
N ALA A 173 11.21 1.57 17.72
CA ALA A 173 11.59 2.98 17.79
C ALA A 173 13.03 3.23 17.30
N GLU A 174 13.96 2.31 17.60
CA GLU A 174 15.35 2.38 17.14
C GLU A 174 15.44 2.25 15.61
N LEU A 175 14.72 1.28 15.04
CA LEU A 175 14.72 1.07 13.59
C LEU A 175 14.08 2.26 12.85
N LEU A 176 12.98 2.81 13.39
CA LEU A 176 12.36 4.03 12.85
C LEU A 176 13.33 5.22 12.90
N ALA A 177 14.04 5.42 14.01
CA ALA A 177 15.01 6.49 14.15
C ALA A 177 16.15 6.36 13.12
N GLU A 178 16.64 5.14 12.88
CA GLU A 178 17.65 4.86 11.88
C GLU A 178 17.18 5.15 10.45
N TRP A 179 15.94 4.77 10.11
CA TRP A 179 15.33 5.10 8.82
C TRP A 179 15.30 6.60 8.57
N ASN A 180 14.75 7.34 9.55
CA ASN A 180 14.64 8.79 9.46
C ASN A 180 16.01 9.47 9.33
N ARG A 181 17.02 9.00 10.09
CA ARG A 181 18.39 9.53 10.06
C ARG A 181 19.02 9.35 8.68
N ARG A 182 19.09 8.13 8.18
CA ARG A 182 19.79 7.83 6.92
C ARG A 182 19.09 8.41 5.69
N GLU A 183 17.75 8.47 5.69
CA GLU A 183 16.99 9.09 4.59
C GLU A 183 17.13 10.61 4.62
N ALA A 184 17.15 11.24 5.79
CA ALA A 184 17.45 12.67 5.92
C ALA A 184 18.88 13.00 5.45
N GLU A 185 19.87 12.15 5.78
CA GLU A 185 21.24 12.27 5.28
C GLU A 185 21.26 12.22 3.75
N LEU A 186 20.55 11.27 3.11
CA LEU A 186 20.45 11.19 1.66
C LEU A 186 19.81 12.44 1.06
N ILE A 187 18.69 12.92 1.62
CA ILE A 187 18.02 14.16 1.18
C ILE A 187 18.99 15.35 1.26
N SER A 188 19.77 15.45 2.33
CA SER A 188 20.71 16.56 2.53
C SER A 188 21.79 16.68 1.44
N THR A 189 22.09 15.59 0.72
CA THR A 189 23.07 15.60 -0.38
C THR A 189 22.57 16.36 -1.61
N ASN A 190 21.24 16.44 -1.81
CA ASN A 190 20.62 17.22 -2.89
C ASN A 190 19.16 17.57 -2.55
N PRO A 191 18.93 18.53 -1.63
CA PRO A 191 17.61 18.76 -1.03
C PRO A 191 16.56 19.32 -1.99
N ASN A 192 16.99 19.90 -3.12
CA ASN A 192 16.11 20.52 -4.12
C ASN A 192 15.96 19.66 -5.39
N ARG A 193 16.40 18.39 -5.36
CA ARG A 193 16.29 17.49 -6.52
C ARG A 193 14.81 17.24 -6.85
N VAL A 194 14.50 17.18 -8.15
CA VAL A 194 13.20 16.77 -8.67
C VAL A 194 13.37 15.61 -9.66
N PRO A 195 12.77 14.42 -9.43
CA PRO A 195 12.07 14.01 -8.21
C PRO A 195 12.99 13.99 -6.95
N PRO A 196 12.44 14.01 -5.72
CA PRO A 196 13.25 13.93 -4.50
C PRO A 196 13.97 12.56 -4.40
N LEU A 197 15.05 12.51 -3.63
CA LEU A 197 15.83 11.27 -3.42
C LEU A 197 15.15 10.31 -2.41
N ALA A 198 14.51 10.88 -1.39
CA ALA A 198 13.68 10.19 -0.41
C ALA A 198 12.64 11.19 0.12
N LEU A 199 11.65 10.71 0.87
CA LEU A 199 10.60 11.54 1.44
C LEU A 199 10.71 11.52 2.97
N PRO A 200 10.94 12.67 3.63
CA PRO A 200 11.03 12.71 5.08
C PRO A 200 9.66 12.43 5.73
N PRO A 201 9.62 12.18 7.05
CA PRO A 201 8.38 12.25 7.81
C PRO A 201 7.59 13.52 7.48
N LEU A 202 6.28 13.38 7.35
CA LEU A 202 5.38 14.46 6.97
C LEU A 202 4.05 14.33 7.70
N GLU A 203 3.76 15.33 8.53
CA GLU A 203 2.53 15.44 9.33
C GLU A 203 1.29 15.62 8.45
N THR A 204 1.44 16.35 7.33
CA THR A 204 0.35 16.58 6.37
C THR A 204 -0.21 15.24 5.89
N ASN A 205 -1.53 15.10 6.01
CA ASN A 205 -2.29 13.90 5.66
C ASN A 205 -1.85 12.61 6.38
N ALA A 206 -1.14 12.71 7.51
CA ALA A 206 -0.80 11.53 8.30
C ALA A 206 -2.06 10.90 8.93
N VAL A 207 -2.22 9.59 8.74
CA VAL A 207 -3.21 8.74 9.39
C VAL A 207 -2.46 7.69 10.20
N LEU A 208 -2.67 7.69 11.52
CA LEU A 208 -1.91 6.87 12.48
C LEU A 208 -2.84 5.97 13.30
N GLY A 209 -3.81 5.34 12.62
CA GLY A 209 -4.85 4.56 13.27
C GLY A 209 -5.71 5.42 14.18
N THR A 210 -5.87 4.99 15.42
CA THR A 210 -6.74 5.64 16.42
C THR A 210 -6.01 6.61 17.34
N LEU A 211 -4.72 6.88 17.12
CA LEU A 211 -3.96 7.88 17.90
C LEU A 211 -4.60 9.27 17.79
N LYS A 212 -4.63 10.01 18.90
CA LYS A 212 -5.20 11.36 18.99
C LYS A 212 -4.38 12.26 19.92
N GLY A 213 -4.61 13.57 19.79
CA GLY A 213 -4.04 14.57 20.69
C GLY A 213 -2.51 14.53 20.74
N PRO A 214 -1.89 14.71 21.92
CA PRO A 214 -0.43 14.80 22.04
C PRO A 214 0.34 13.57 21.52
N GLU A 215 -0.26 12.38 21.61
CA GLU A 215 0.37 11.15 21.10
C GLU A 215 0.42 11.14 19.57
N PHE A 216 -0.66 11.56 18.92
CA PHE A 216 -0.70 11.75 17.47
C PHE A 216 0.28 12.84 17.02
N GLU A 217 0.25 14.01 17.67
CA GLU A 217 1.11 15.15 17.31
C GLU A 217 2.59 14.82 17.42
N ARG A 218 2.99 14.01 18.40
CA ARG A 218 4.36 13.49 18.51
C ARG A 218 4.65 12.50 17.39
N ALA A 219 3.83 11.46 17.26
CA ALA A 219 4.10 10.37 16.32
C ALA A 219 4.12 10.87 14.86
N ALA A 220 3.23 11.79 14.48
CA ALA A 220 3.14 12.32 13.12
C ALA A 220 4.41 13.06 12.66
N LYS A 221 5.20 13.62 13.59
CA LYS A 221 6.47 14.29 13.30
C LYS A 221 7.60 13.34 12.92
N GLU A 222 7.54 12.10 13.39
CA GLU A 222 8.60 11.11 13.23
C GLU A 222 8.17 9.86 12.44
N ALA A 223 6.87 9.69 12.18
CA ALA A 223 6.35 8.53 11.46
C ALA A 223 6.83 8.51 10.01
N ALA A 224 7.51 7.43 9.63
CA ALA A 224 8.14 7.29 8.33
C ALA A 224 7.10 7.13 7.21
N ARG A 225 7.42 7.64 6.01
CA ARG A 225 6.65 7.37 4.80
C ARG A 225 6.70 5.88 4.46
N THR A 226 5.60 5.36 3.92
CA THR A 226 5.46 3.96 3.50
C THR A 226 6.04 3.69 2.10
N ILE A 227 6.68 4.67 1.45
CA ILE A 227 7.16 4.58 0.06
C ILE A 227 8.26 3.53 -0.18
N PRO A 228 9.38 3.52 0.56
CA PRO A 228 10.45 2.58 0.25
C PRO A 228 10.28 1.23 0.98
N PRO A 229 10.78 0.13 0.39
CA PRO A 229 11.00 -1.09 1.15
C PRO A 229 12.10 -0.88 2.18
N ARG A 230 11.98 -1.56 3.32
CA ARG A 230 12.97 -1.52 4.39
C ARG A 230 13.16 -2.91 5.01
N GLU A 231 13.93 -2.99 6.08
CA GLU A 231 14.29 -4.23 6.78
C GLU A 231 13.08 -5.05 7.27
N HIS A 232 11.91 -4.43 7.38
CA HIS A 232 10.68 -5.07 7.84
C HIS A 232 9.78 -5.64 6.72
N GLY A 233 10.23 -5.57 5.47
CA GLY A 233 9.36 -5.69 4.30
C GLY A 233 8.84 -4.30 3.92
N GLY A 234 7.53 -4.09 4.03
CA GLY A 234 6.90 -2.86 3.59
C GLY A 234 6.70 -2.89 2.09
N ASN A 235 7.04 -1.79 1.40
CA ASN A 235 6.74 -1.60 -0.02
C ASN A 235 7.78 -2.27 -0.91
N CYS A 236 7.73 -3.60 -0.98
CA CYS A 236 8.76 -4.37 -1.68
C CYS A 236 8.46 -4.56 -3.17
N ASP A 237 7.20 -4.51 -3.59
CA ASP A 237 6.78 -4.62 -4.99
C ASP A 237 7.35 -5.87 -5.67
N ILE A 238 7.33 -6.99 -4.95
CA ILE A 238 7.81 -8.28 -5.42
C ILE A 238 6.63 -9.05 -5.99
N LYS A 239 6.49 -9.05 -7.33
CA LYS A 239 5.39 -9.76 -8.01
C LYS A 239 5.27 -11.25 -7.67
N ASN A 240 6.39 -11.87 -7.28
CA ASN A 240 6.44 -13.28 -6.89
C ASN A 240 5.91 -13.54 -5.46
N LEU A 241 5.67 -12.49 -4.66
CA LEU A 241 4.99 -12.55 -3.36
C LEU A 241 3.48 -12.70 -3.53
N THR A 242 3.06 -13.67 -4.34
CA THR A 242 1.67 -13.86 -4.79
C THR A 242 0.91 -14.89 -3.96
N ARG A 243 -0.35 -15.16 -4.32
CA ARG A 243 -1.15 -16.24 -3.75
C ARG A 243 -0.37 -17.57 -3.70
N GLY A 244 -0.47 -18.26 -2.57
CA GLY A 244 0.26 -19.48 -2.27
C GLY A 244 1.67 -19.27 -1.70
N SER A 245 2.17 -18.03 -1.61
CA SER A 245 3.46 -17.74 -0.99
C SER A 245 3.40 -17.78 0.53
N ARG A 246 4.52 -18.17 1.14
CA ARG A 246 4.78 -18.06 2.59
C ARG A 246 5.88 -17.04 2.85
N CYS A 247 5.57 -16.06 3.68
CA CYS A 247 6.46 -14.97 4.08
C CYS A 247 6.96 -15.20 5.50
N TYR A 248 8.15 -14.70 5.80
CA TYR A 248 8.75 -14.73 7.14
C TYR A 248 9.17 -13.31 7.50
N PHE A 249 8.35 -12.60 8.26
CA PHE A 249 8.62 -11.22 8.64
C PHE A 249 9.33 -11.14 9.99
N PRO A 250 10.41 -10.33 10.12
CA PRO A 250 11.00 -10.04 11.41
C PRO A 250 10.05 -9.22 12.29
N VAL A 251 9.93 -9.61 13.57
CA VAL A 251 9.12 -8.92 14.57
C VAL A 251 9.99 -7.92 15.33
N TYR A 252 9.57 -6.65 15.38
CA TYR A 252 10.31 -5.57 16.05
C TYR A 252 9.59 -4.98 17.27
N VAL A 253 8.29 -5.25 17.43
CA VAL A 253 7.46 -4.78 18.53
C VAL A 253 6.54 -5.90 19.02
N PRO A 254 6.10 -5.88 20.29
CA PRO A 254 5.11 -6.83 20.78
C PRO A 254 3.86 -6.85 19.90
N GLY A 255 3.41 -8.05 19.59
CA GLY A 255 2.27 -8.29 18.70
C GLY A 255 2.59 -8.19 17.20
N ALA A 256 3.85 -7.91 16.80
CA ALA A 256 4.30 -7.70 15.42
C ALA A 256 3.68 -6.52 14.66
N LYS A 257 2.37 -6.29 14.81
CA LYS A 257 1.59 -5.22 14.18
C LYS A 257 1.75 -5.28 12.65
N LEU A 258 1.23 -6.34 12.05
CA LEU A 258 1.27 -6.60 10.60
C LEU A 258 0.28 -5.69 9.87
N SER A 259 0.75 -5.00 8.83
CA SER A 259 -0.08 -4.18 7.95
C SER A 259 0.19 -4.47 6.48
N MET A 260 -0.82 -4.26 5.65
CA MET A 260 -0.77 -4.55 4.23
C MET A 260 -1.70 -3.61 3.45
N GLY A 261 -1.45 -3.49 2.16
CA GLY A 261 -2.26 -2.69 1.24
C GLY A 261 -1.68 -2.81 -0.15
N ASP A 262 -1.95 -1.80 -0.98
CA ASP A 262 -1.24 -1.64 -2.26
C ASP A 262 -1.36 -2.92 -3.12
N LEU A 263 -2.61 -3.36 -3.31
CA LEU A 263 -2.84 -4.62 -3.98
C LEU A 263 -2.67 -4.45 -5.49
N HIS A 264 -1.83 -5.31 -6.04
CA HIS A 264 -1.51 -5.35 -7.46
C HIS A 264 -2.20 -6.54 -8.10
N PHE A 265 -2.95 -6.33 -9.18
CA PHE A 265 -3.46 -7.44 -9.98
C PHE A 265 -2.32 -8.14 -10.75
N SER A 266 -1.34 -7.35 -11.20
CA SER A 266 -0.13 -7.84 -11.85
C SER A 266 0.93 -6.75 -11.93
N GLN A 267 2.20 -7.12 -12.05
CA GLN A 267 3.31 -6.19 -12.15
C GLN A 267 4.47 -6.79 -12.97
N GLY A 268 5.26 -5.95 -13.63
CA GLY A 268 6.57 -6.33 -14.16
C GLY A 268 7.68 -6.22 -13.11
N ASP A 269 8.83 -6.86 -13.33
CA ASP A 269 9.97 -6.69 -12.40
C ASP A 269 10.50 -5.25 -12.41
N GLY A 270 10.79 -4.76 -11.21
CA GLY A 270 11.32 -3.41 -10.98
C GLY A 270 10.29 -2.30 -11.08
N GLU A 271 9.02 -2.62 -11.36
CA GLU A 271 7.90 -1.67 -11.33
C GLU A 271 8.22 -0.32 -12.00
N ILE A 272 8.81 -0.38 -13.20
CA ILE A 272 9.52 0.76 -13.80
C ILE A 272 8.66 2.01 -14.03
N SER A 273 7.34 1.87 -14.03
CA SER A 273 6.38 2.97 -14.18
C SER A 273 6.15 3.78 -12.90
N PHE A 274 6.54 3.25 -11.73
CA PHE A 274 6.36 3.78 -10.37
C PHE A 274 4.92 4.02 -9.91
N CYS A 275 4.05 4.64 -10.73
CA CYS A 275 2.60 4.53 -10.54
C CYS A 275 2.17 3.18 -11.12
N GLY A 276 2.75 2.12 -10.59
CA GLY A 276 2.93 0.88 -11.30
C GLY A 276 2.09 -0.24 -10.75
N ALA A 277 2.45 -1.43 -11.21
CA ALA A 277 1.53 -2.54 -11.32
C ALA A 277 0.21 -2.19 -12.03
N ILE A 278 -0.75 -3.11 -11.95
CA ILE A 278 -2.16 -2.82 -12.10
C ILE A 278 -2.70 -2.65 -10.70
N GLU A 279 -2.77 -1.40 -10.26
CA GLU A 279 -3.28 -1.00 -8.95
C GLU A 279 -4.75 -1.33 -8.80
N MET A 280 -5.14 -1.88 -7.65
CA MET A 280 -6.54 -2.21 -7.38
C MET A 280 -6.91 -2.09 -5.91
N ALA A 281 -8.19 -1.84 -5.66
CA ALA A 281 -8.81 -2.14 -4.37
C ALA A 281 -9.21 -3.61 -4.36
N GLY A 282 -9.14 -4.27 -3.21
CA GLY A 282 -9.43 -5.69 -3.15
C GLY A 282 -9.38 -6.28 -1.76
N TRP A 283 -9.18 -7.58 -1.70
CA TRP A 283 -9.09 -8.34 -0.47
C TRP A 283 -7.91 -9.31 -0.54
N ILE A 284 -7.40 -9.67 0.63
CA ILE A 284 -6.34 -10.66 0.82
C ILE A 284 -6.73 -11.59 1.98
N ASP A 285 -6.65 -12.89 1.74
CA ASP A 285 -6.88 -13.95 2.73
C ASP A 285 -5.53 -14.44 3.25
N LEU A 286 -5.37 -14.44 4.57
CA LEU A 286 -4.12 -14.75 5.26
C LEU A 286 -4.32 -15.86 6.31
N HIS A 287 -3.21 -16.53 6.62
CA HIS A 287 -3.03 -17.40 7.79
C HIS A 287 -1.72 -17.07 8.51
#